data_AF-F8DHT2-F1
#
_entry.id   AF-F8DHT2-F1
#
_cell.length_a   1.000
_cell.length_b   1.000
_cell.length_c   1.000
_cell.angle_alpha   90.00
_cell.angle_beta   90.00
_cell.angle_gamma   90.00
#
_symmetry.space_group_name_H-M   'P 1'
#
loop_
_entity.id
_entity.type
_entity.pdbx_description
1 polymer ?
#
loop_
_entity_poly.entity_id
_entity_poly.type
_entity_poly.pdbx_seq_one_letter_code
_entity_poly.pdbx_strand_id
1 'polypeptide(L)'
;MRKSFFQKTYNVNVWLIYFGFLSIILNLALRQLGELSKNIQIPQLKNIFSLIQEKLGIIEYFSKLLSIILITLVIFLIGIELLQRFRNDSVLNYFKSIFQTIRFRHFLKQDERNEAISDKDNQTTKTGFDPVVQSFNNSISKCTIDVRNSSVSVVMQYPKTQQAQKILREMTEQIKEEISSYNPCYIFSAPTREGDKFWFKATRV
;
A
#
# COMPACT_ATOMS: atom_id res chain seq x y z
N MET A 1 -6.43 19.10 11.07
CA MET A 1 -6.19 18.90 9.63
C MET A 1 -6.91 17.66 9.12
N ARG A 2 -7.53 17.74 7.94
CA ARG A 2 -8.28 16.63 7.33
C ARG A 2 -7.52 16.08 6.13
N LYS A 3 -7.41 14.75 6.04
CA LYS A 3 -6.86 14.07 4.85
C LYS A 3 -7.68 14.42 3.61
N SER A 4 -7.01 14.66 2.49
CA SER A 4 -7.67 14.79 1.19
C SER A 4 -8.28 13.44 0.75
N PHE A 5 -9.08 13.46 -0.32
CA PHE A 5 -9.67 12.23 -0.86
C PHE A 5 -8.56 11.26 -1.30
N PHE A 6 -7.60 11.71 -2.11
CA PHE A 6 -6.35 11.00 -2.42
C PHE A 6 -5.69 10.33 -1.21
N GLN A 7 -5.42 11.07 -0.14
CA GLN A 7 -4.72 10.54 1.03
C GLN A 7 -5.53 9.47 1.80
N LYS A 8 -6.86 9.47 1.66
CA LYS A 8 -7.73 8.43 2.23
C LYS A 8 -7.78 7.19 1.34
N THR A 9 -7.83 7.38 0.03
CA THR A 9 -8.06 6.29 -0.93
C THR A 9 -6.78 5.66 -1.46
N TYR A 10 -5.62 6.32 -1.39
CA TYR A 10 -4.36 5.81 -1.96
C TYR A 10 -4.02 4.39 -1.46
N ASN A 11 -3.93 4.19 -0.14
CA ASN A 11 -3.61 2.87 0.42
C ASN A 11 -4.72 1.84 0.14
N VAL A 12 -5.98 2.28 0.15
CA VAL A 12 -7.12 1.42 -0.17
C VAL A 12 -7.00 0.93 -1.62
N ASN A 13 -6.72 1.83 -2.56
CA ASN A 13 -6.52 1.51 -3.97
C ASN A 13 -5.33 0.55 -4.17
N VAL A 14 -4.20 0.78 -3.49
CA VAL A 14 -3.04 -0.13 -3.55
C VAL A 14 -3.43 -1.54 -3.11
N TRP A 15 -4.15 -1.68 -1.98
CA TRP A 15 -4.63 -2.98 -1.50
C TRP A 15 -5.63 -3.62 -2.45
N LEU A 16 -6.61 -2.86 -2.95
CA LEU A 16 -7.60 -3.37 -3.89
C LEU A 16 -6.96 -3.83 -5.21
N ILE A 17 -5.96 -3.10 -5.71
CA ILE A 17 -5.19 -3.50 -6.89
C ILE A 17 -4.44 -4.81 -6.60
N TYR A 18 -3.73 -4.89 -5.47
CA TYR A 18 -3.00 -6.10 -5.07
C TYR A 18 -3.93 -7.32 -4.97
N PHE A 19 -5.04 -7.21 -4.23
CA PHE A 19 -6.00 -8.29 -4.09
C PHE A 19 -6.74 -8.61 -5.39
N GLY A 20 -7.02 -7.60 -6.23
CA GLY A 20 -7.60 -7.81 -7.55
C GLY A 20 -6.68 -8.59 -8.49
N PHE A 21 -5.38 -8.30 -8.49
CA PHE A 21 -4.41 -9.10 -9.24
C PHE A 21 -4.32 -10.54 -8.69
N LEU A 22 -4.25 -10.69 -7.37
CA LEU A 22 -4.22 -12.02 -6.74
C LEU A 22 -5.47 -12.84 -7.08
N SER A 23 -6.65 -12.21 -7.11
CA SER A 23 -7.90 -12.90 -7.43
C SER A 23 -7.97 -13.33 -8.90
N ILE A 24 -7.41 -12.53 -9.83
CA ILE A 24 -7.27 -12.93 -11.25
C ILE A 24 -6.37 -14.16 -11.37
N ILE A 25 -5.22 -14.16 -10.71
CA ILE A 25 -4.28 -15.30 -10.73
C ILE A 25 -4.96 -16.55 -10.17
N LEU A 26 -5.69 -16.41 -9.05
CA LEU A 26 -6.45 -17.51 -8.46
C LEU A 26 -7.51 -18.04 -9.42
N ASN A 27 -8.28 -17.17 -10.08
CA ASN A 27 -9.28 -17.58 -11.06
C ASN A 27 -8.65 -18.36 -12.22
N LEU A 28 -7.50 -17.90 -12.72
CA LEU A 28 -6.77 -18.59 -13.79
C LEU A 28 -6.27 -19.98 -13.34
N ALA A 29 -5.73 -20.09 -12.13
CA ALA A 29 -5.30 -21.35 -11.55
C ALA A 29 -6.47 -22.34 -11.36
N LEU A 30 -7.62 -21.86 -10.85
CA LEU A 30 -8.83 -22.67 -10.67
C LEU A 30 -9.36 -23.19 -12.00
N ARG A 31 -9.39 -22.33 -13.03
CA ARG A 31 -9.80 -22.72 -14.38
C ARG A 31 -8.90 -23.80 -14.96
N GLN A 32 -7.58 -23.66 -14.83
CA GLN A 32 -6.63 -24.68 -15.27
C GLN A 32 -6.82 -26.00 -14.51
N LEU A 33 -7.02 -25.93 -13.19
CA LEU A 33 -7.30 -27.11 -12.37
C LEU A 33 -8.60 -27.80 -12.80
N GLY A 34 -9.63 -27.01 -13.13
CA GLY A 34 -10.89 -27.50 -13.69
C GLY A 34 -10.69 -28.27 -15.00
N GLU A 35 -9.92 -27.72 -15.95
CA GLU A 35 -9.62 -28.42 -17.21
C GLU A 35 -8.80 -29.70 -17.01
N LEU A 36 -7.77 -29.67 -16.15
CA LEU A 36 -6.99 -30.87 -15.84
C LEU A 36 -7.86 -31.97 -15.22
N SER A 37 -8.81 -31.60 -14.36
CA SER A 37 -9.73 -32.56 -13.74
C SER A 37 -10.66 -33.25 -14.74
N LYS A 38 -11.00 -32.61 -15.87
CA LYS A 38 -11.85 -33.21 -16.93
C LYS A 38 -11.14 -34.32 -17.69
N ASN A 39 -9.82 -34.22 -17.81
CA ASN A 39 -9.00 -35.20 -18.53
C ASN A 39 -8.73 -36.48 -17.73
N ILE A 40 -9.02 -36.48 -16.43
CA ILE A 40 -8.84 -37.66 -15.57
C ILE A 40 -10.09 -38.53 -15.65
N GLN A 41 -10.03 -39.63 -16.39
CA GLN A 41 -11.13 -40.59 -16.51
C GLN A 41 -10.77 -41.91 -15.82
N ILE A 42 -11.14 -42.01 -14.54
CA ILE A 42 -11.04 -43.27 -13.77
C ILE A 42 -12.47 -43.74 -13.48
N PRO A 43 -12.96 -44.82 -14.13
CA PRO A 43 -14.36 -45.25 -14.04
C PRO A 43 -14.86 -45.47 -12.60
N GLN A 44 -14.00 -46.02 -11.73
CA GLN A 44 -14.31 -46.30 -10.33
C GLN A 44 -14.52 -45.04 -9.47
N LEU A 45 -14.00 -43.90 -9.89
CA LEU A 45 -14.01 -42.64 -9.13
C LEU A 45 -14.88 -41.55 -9.80
N LYS A 46 -15.65 -41.90 -10.84
CA LYS A 46 -16.40 -40.96 -11.67
C LYS A 46 -17.29 -40.02 -10.83
N ASN A 47 -18.02 -40.55 -9.86
CA ASN A 47 -18.92 -39.76 -9.00
C ASN A 47 -18.16 -38.77 -8.10
N ILE A 48 -16.95 -39.13 -7.66
CA ILE A 48 -16.11 -38.25 -6.84
C ILE A 48 -15.56 -37.12 -7.71
N PHE A 49 -15.05 -37.43 -8.90
CA PHE A 49 -14.56 -36.41 -9.84
C PHE A 49 -15.66 -35.45 -10.30
N SER A 50 -16.89 -35.92 -10.52
CA SER A 50 -18.00 -35.03 -10.87
C SER A 50 -18.35 -34.06 -9.73
N LEU A 51 -18.33 -34.53 -8.48
CA LEU A 51 -18.59 -33.66 -7.32
C LEU A 51 -17.47 -32.63 -7.13
N ILE A 52 -16.20 -33.03 -7.32
CA ILE A 52 -15.06 -32.12 -7.29
C ILE A 52 -15.20 -31.05 -8.37
N GLN A 53 -15.56 -31.42 -9.61
CA GLN A 53 -15.77 -30.48 -10.71
C GLN A 53 -16.87 -29.47 -10.42
N GLU A 54 -17.99 -29.92 -9.86
CA GLU A 54 -19.09 -29.05 -9.47
C GLU A 54 -18.62 -28.02 -8.42
N LYS A 55 -17.93 -28.47 -7.37
CA LYS A 55 -17.42 -27.57 -6.32
C LYS A 55 -16.35 -26.61 -6.85
N LEU A 56 -15.45 -27.09 -7.70
CA LEU A 56 -14.45 -26.23 -8.35
C LEU A 56 -15.11 -25.15 -9.21
N GLY A 57 -16.13 -25.50 -10.00
CA GLY A 57 -16.87 -24.54 -10.82
C GLY A 57 -17.56 -23.46 -9.99
N ILE A 58 -18.12 -23.82 -8.83
CA ILE A 58 -18.71 -22.87 -7.88
C ILE A 58 -17.62 -21.91 -7.35
N ILE A 59 -16.48 -22.43 -6.92
CA ILE A 59 -15.37 -21.62 -6.39
C ILE A 59 -14.80 -20.70 -7.48
N GLU A 60 -14.61 -21.21 -8.70
CA GLU A 60 -14.16 -20.43 -9.85
C GLU A 60 -15.11 -19.26 -10.13
N TYR A 61 -16.42 -19.52 -10.13
CA TYR A 61 -17.45 -18.49 -10.34
C TYR A 61 -17.38 -17.38 -9.29
N PHE A 62 -17.32 -17.73 -8.00
CA PHE A 62 -17.21 -16.72 -6.93
C PHE A 62 -15.89 -15.95 -6.98
N SER A 63 -14.77 -16.63 -7.31
CA SER A 63 -13.47 -15.99 -7.50
C SER A 63 -13.50 -14.97 -8.65
N LYS A 64 -14.18 -15.29 -9.75
CA LYS A 64 -14.40 -14.37 -10.87
C LYS A 64 -15.22 -13.16 -10.47
N LEU A 65 -16.35 -13.36 -9.78
CA LEU A 65 -17.19 -12.27 -9.29
C LEU A 65 -16.43 -11.34 -8.36
N LEU A 66 -15.67 -11.89 -7.41
CA LEU A 66 -14.85 -11.12 -6.49
C LEU A 66 -13.84 -10.23 -7.26
N SER A 67 -13.18 -10.80 -8.27
CA SER A 67 -12.24 -10.05 -9.12
C SER A 67 -12.92 -8.86 -9.80
N ILE A 68 -14.11 -9.05 -10.37
CA ILE A 68 -14.89 -7.99 -11.03
C ILE A 68 -15.26 -6.87 -10.04
N ILE A 69 -15.71 -7.24 -8.84
CA ILE A 69 -16.08 -6.28 -7.78
C ILE A 69 -14.88 -5.43 -7.36
N LEU A 70 -13.73 -6.07 -7.10
CA LEU A 70 -12.51 -5.37 -6.68
C LEU A 70 -12.03 -4.36 -7.74
N ILE A 71 -11.99 -4.77 -9.01
CA ILE A 71 -11.57 -3.90 -10.13
C ILE A 71 -12.54 -2.74 -10.29
N THR A 72 -13.85 -3.00 -10.25
CA THR A 72 -14.88 -1.96 -10.39
C THR A 72 -14.76 -0.92 -9.28
N LEU A 73 -14.52 -1.37 -8.04
CA LEU A 73 -14.33 -0.47 -6.90
C LEU A 73 -13.10 0.43 -7.06
N VAL A 74 -11.97 -0.11 -7.54
CA VAL A 74 -10.75 0.67 -7.83
C VAL A 74 -11.03 1.74 -8.89
N ILE A 75 -11.65 1.34 -10.00
CA ILE A 75 -11.98 2.25 -11.11
C ILE A 75 -12.88 3.37 -10.60
N PHE A 76 -13.88 3.04 -9.77
CA PHE A 76 -14.78 4.04 -9.19
C PHE A 76 -14.04 5.03 -8.28
N LEU A 77 -13.18 4.55 -7.37
CA LEU A 77 -12.42 5.41 -6.46
C LEU A 77 -11.42 6.32 -7.20
N ILE A 78 -10.72 5.78 -8.19
CA ILE A 78 -9.81 6.56 -9.04
C ILE A 78 -10.61 7.58 -9.87
N GLY A 79 -11.74 7.16 -10.45
CA GLY A 79 -12.63 8.04 -11.22
C GLY A 79 -13.11 9.26 -10.41
N ILE A 80 -13.51 9.07 -9.16
CA ILE A 80 -13.90 10.18 -8.27
C ILE A 80 -12.74 11.17 -8.07
N GLU A 81 -11.54 10.68 -7.76
CA GLU A 81 -10.37 11.54 -7.55
C GLU A 81 -9.98 12.30 -8.83
N LEU A 82 -10.00 11.62 -9.98
CA LEU A 82 -9.71 12.24 -11.28
C LEU A 82 -10.75 13.30 -11.66
N LEU A 83 -12.04 13.04 -11.44
CA LEU A 83 -13.11 14.03 -11.66
C LEU A 83 -12.96 15.25 -10.74
N GLN A 84 -12.61 15.03 -9.47
CA GLN A 84 -12.34 16.13 -8.53
C GLN A 84 -11.16 16.99 -8.99
N ARG A 85 -10.10 16.36 -9.49
CA ARG A 85 -8.92 17.08 -10.00
C ARG A 85 -9.18 17.77 -11.31
N PHE A 86 -9.93 17.17 -12.23
CA PHE A 86 -10.30 17.83 -13.48
C PHE A 86 -11.07 19.13 -13.22
N ARG A 87 -11.92 19.17 -12.18
CA ARG A 87 -12.72 20.36 -11.83
C ARG A 87 -11.94 21.43 -11.06
N ASN A 88 -11.03 21.03 -10.17
CA ASN A 88 -10.47 21.93 -9.14
C ASN A 88 -8.93 21.95 -9.08
N ASP A 89 -8.23 21.17 -9.90
CA ASP A 89 -6.77 20.99 -9.87
C ASP A 89 -6.25 20.53 -11.25
N SER A 90 -5.07 19.90 -11.34
CA SER A 90 -4.57 19.22 -12.53
C SER A 90 -4.63 17.71 -12.38
N VAL A 91 -5.03 17.00 -13.44
CA VAL A 91 -4.95 15.53 -13.51
C VAL A 91 -3.49 15.05 -13.40
N LEU A 92 -2.53 15.81 -13.92
CA LEU A 92 -1.10 15.47 -13.78
C LEU A 92 -0.65 15.46 -12.31
N ASN A 93 -1.28 16.28 -11.46
CA ASN A 93 -0.97 16.29 -10.04
C ASN A 93 -1.38 14.99 -9.33
N TYR A 94 -2.36 14.23 -9.87
CA TYR A 94 -2.68 12.88 -9.37
C TYR A 94 -1.48 11.95 -9.52
N PHE A 95 -0.93 11.87 -10.74
CA PHE A 95 0.24 11.03 -11.03
C PHE A 95 1.47 11.51 -10.27
N LYS A 96 1.67 12.84 -10.16
CA LYS A 96 2.75 13.42 -9.35
C LYS A 96 2.61 13.03 -7.87
N SER A 97 1.39 13.03 -7.32
CA SER A 97 1.11 12.60 -5.94
C SER A 97 1.43 11.11 -5.73
N ILE A 98 1.08 10.24 -6.69
CA ILE A 98 1.45 8.82 -6.66
C ILE A 98 2.97 8.67 -6.66
N PHE A 99 3.65 9.25 -7.65
CA PHE A 99 5.08 9.09 -7.83
C PHE A 99 5.87 9.61 -6.62
N GLN A 100 5.54 10.80 -6.12
CA GLN A 100 6.16 11.35 -4.91
C GLN A 100 5.86 10.49 -3.68
N THR A 101 4.64 9.95 -3.53
CA THR A 101 4.33 9.03 -2.42
C THR A 101 5.21 7.78 -2.46
N ILE A 102 5.40 7.16 -3.62
CA ILE A 102 6.25 5.96 -3.77
C ILE A 102 7.70 6.31 -3.45
N ARG A 103 8.25 7.35 -4.08
CA ARG A 103 9.64 7.78 -3.90
C ARG A 103 9.92 8.13 -2.44
N PHE A 104 9.02 8.87 -1.81
CA PHE A 104 9.16 9.29 -0.42
C PHE A 104 9.11 8.11 0.55
N ARG A 105 8.23 7.12 0.32
CA ARG A 105 8.24 5.87 1.12
C ARG A 105 9.54 5.12 1.02
N HIS A 106 10.13 5.08 -0.17
CA HIS A 106 11.40 4.41 -0.39
C HIS A 106 12.53 5.13 0.36
N PHE A 107 12.60 6.46 0.24
CA PHE A 107 13.59 7.28 0.96
C PHE A 107 13.51 7.11 2.48
N LEU A 108 12.29 7.04 3.05
CA LEU A 108 12.11 6.93 4.49
C LEU A 108 12.26 5.53 5.05
N LYS A 109 12.32 4.49 4.21
CA LYS A 109 12.41 3.12 4.71
C LYS A 109 13.78 2.93 5.37
N GLN A 110 13.78 2.50 6.62
CA GLN A 110 15.00 2.17 7.36
C GLN A 110 15.40 0.71 7.08
N ASP A 111 16.70 0.46 6.95
CA ASP A 111 17.23 -0.87 6.73
C ASP A 111 16.98 -1.76 7.95
N GLU A 112 16.32 -2.89 7.72
CA GLU A 112 16.11 -3.92 8.72
C GLU A 112 17.43 -4.70 8.86
N ARG A 113 18.31 -4.23 9.76
CA ARG A 113 19.53 -4.97 10.09
C ARG A 113 19.15 -6.24 10.85
N ASN A 114 19.53 -7.39 10.30
CA ASN A 114 19.48 -8.66 11.00
C ASN A 114 20.69 -8.72 11.94
N GLU A 115 20.55 -8.20 13.16
CA GLU A 115 21.55 -8.51 14.18
C GLU A 115 21.39 -9.98 14.55
N ALA A 116 22.32 -10.81 14.09
CA ALA A 116 22.43 -12.19 14.52
C ALA A 116 22.87 -12.19 15.99
N ILE A 117 21.91 -12.20 16.91
CA ILE A 117 22.19 -12.40 18.33
C ILE A 117 22.66 -13.84 18.47
N SER A 118 23.97 -14.04 18.56
CA SER A 118 24.58 -15.34 18.85
C SER A 118 24.40 -15.62 20.34
N ASP A 119 23.29 -16.26 20.71
CA ASP A 119 23.19 -16.95 21.99
C ASP A 119 24.12 -18.16 21.94
N LYS A 120 25.20 -18.15 22.73
CA LYS A 120 26.22 -19.21 22.77
C LYS A 120 25.69 -20.58 23.25
N ASP A 121 24.46 -20.65 23.76
CA ASP A 121 23.93 -21.85 24.41
C ASP A 121 22.83 -22.59 23.61
N ASN A 122 22.28 -22.00 22.55
CA ASN A 122 21.28 -22.67 21.71
C ASN A 122 21.61 -22.43 20.23
N GLN A 123 21.82 -23.50 19.47
CA GLN A 123 21.97 -23.49 18.00
C GLN A 123 20.66 -23.07 17.31
N THR A 124 20.19 -21.86 17.56
CA THR A 124 19.11 -21.22 16.82
C THR A 124 19.52 -19.79 16.55
N THR A 125 20.07 -19.53 15.36
CA THR A 125 20.16 -18.18 14.80
C THR A 125 18.73 -17.66 14.61
N LYS A 126 18.20 -16.95 15.62
CA LYS A 126 17.02 -16.13 15.42
C LYS A 126 17.45 -14.92 14.62
N THR A 127 17.18 -14.93 13.31
CA THR A 127 17.17 -13.72 12.49
C THR A 127 16.00 -12.85 12.95
N GLY A 128 16.18 -12.15 14.06
CA GLY A 128 15.17 -11.25 14.60
C GLY A 128 15.20 -9.94 13.83
N PHE A 129 14.09 -9.56 13.20
CA PHE A 129 13.90 -8.19 12.75
C PHE A 129 13.90 -7.27 13.96
N ASP A 130 14.57 -6.11 13.87
CA ASP A 130 14.46 -5.09 14.90
C ASP A 130 12.99 -4.60 14.97
N PRO A 131 12.25 -4.88 16.07
CA PRO A 131 10.85 -4.50 16.19
C PRO A 131 10.65 -2.97 16.16
N VAL A 132 11.69 -2.20 16.49
CA VAL A 132 11.66 -0.73 16.44
C VAL A 132 11.64 -0.27 14.99
N VAL A 133 12.56 -0.77 14.17
CA VAL A 133 12.66 -0.46 12.74
C VAL A 133 11.39 -0.93 12.02
N GLN A 134 10.90 -2.12 12.33
CA GLN A 134 9.66 -2.64 11.75
C GLN A 134 8.45 -1.73 12.07
N SER A 135 8.35 -1.28 13.32
CA SER A 135 7.28 -0.36 13.76
C SER A 135 7.35 1.00 13.06
N PHE A 136 8.57 1.51 12.86
CA PHE A 136 8.82 2.72 12.09
C PHE A 136 8.44 2.53 10.61
N ASN A 137 8.94 1.49 9.95
CA ASN A 137 8.66 1.17 8.54
C ASN A 137 7.16 0.96 8.29
N ASN A 138 6.43 0.33 9.22
CA ASN A 138 4.98 0.18 9.15
C ASN A 138 4.23 1.53 9.27
N SER A 139 4.81 2.51 9.95
CA SER A 139 4.26 3.86 10.03
C SER A 139 4.50 4.62 8.73
N ILE A 140 5.70 4.47 8.16
CA ILE A 140 6.09 5.05 6.86
C ILE A 140 5.29 4.46 5.70
N SER A 141 4.97 3.17 5.72
CA SER A 141 4.15 2.52 4.68
C SER A 141 2.76 3.13 4.51
N LYS A 142 2.29 3.93 5.49
CA LYS A 142 1.00 4.63 5.47
C LYS A 142 1.12 6.09 5.04
N CYS A 143 2.34 6.60 4.76
CA CYS A 143 2.52 8.00 4.38
C CYS A 143 2.02 8.29 2.97
N THR A 144 1.54 9.51 2.74
CA THR A 144 1.04 9.94 1.43
C THR A 144 1.37 11.40 1.20
N ILE A 145 1.75 11.73 -0.03
CA ILE A 145 1.98 13.10 -0.50
C ILE A 145 0.87 13.43 -1.49
N ASP A 146 0.07 14.45 -1.19
CA ASP A 146 -0.92 15.02 -2.11
C ASP A 146 -0.40 16.37 -2.62
N VAL A 147 -0.03 16.39 -3.89
CA VAL A 147 0.39 17.59 -4.62
C VAL A 147 -0.82 18.19 -5.30
N ARG A 148 -1.01 19.50 -5.14
CA ARG A 148 -2.04 20.30 -5.81
C ARG A 148 -1.44 21.58 -6.35
N ASN A 149 -2.15 22.25 -7.25
CA ASN A 149 -1.68 23.51 -7.86
C ASN A 149 -1.30 24.60 -6.85
N SER A 150 -2.01 24.68 -5.72
CA SER A 150 -1.80 25.72 -4.69
C SER A 150 -1.04 25.25 -3.45
N SER A 151 -0.98 23.93 -3.21
CA SER A 151 -0.40 23.39 -1.98
C SER A 151 0.11 21.96 -2.15
N VAL A 152 1.07 21.59 -1.31
CA VAL A 152 1.49 20.19 -1.10
C VAL A 152 1.16 19.82 0.33
N SER A 153 0.58 18.64 0.54
CA SER A 153 0.33 18.11 1.87
C SER A 153 0.89 16.70 2.02
N VAL A 154 1.74 16.52 3.01
CA VAL A 154 2.32 15.24 3.39
C VAL A 154 1.68 14.82 4.70
N VAL A 155 1.21 13.58 4.76
CA VAL A 155 0.72 12.98 6.00
C VAL A 155 1.43 11.66 6.24
N MET A 156 1.89 11.48 7.47
CA MET A 156 2.53 10.27 7.94
C MET A 156 1.83 9.77 9.20
N GLN A 157 1.85 8.45 9.41
CA GLN A 157 1.44 7.89 10.69
C GLN A 157 2.54 8.21 11.72
N TYR A 158 2.15 8.77 12.86
CA TYR A 158 3.08 8.97 13.96
C TYR A 158 3.33 7.60 14.63
N PRO A 159 4.58 7.14 14.77
CA PRO A 159 4.89 5.82 15.31
C PRO A 159 4.37 5.63 16.73
N LYS A 160 3.98 4.39 17.07
CA LYS A 160 3.40 4.09 18.40
C LYS A 160 4.46 3.98 19.50
N THR A 161 5.64 3.46 19.18
CA THR A 161 6.72 3.23 20.16
C THR A 161 7.61 4.46 20.29
N GLN A 162 8.11 4.74 21.49
CA GLN A 162 8.96 5.93 21.75
C GLN A 162 10.24 5.92 20.91
N GLN A 163 10.87 4.75 20.73
CA GLN A 163 12.08 4.63 19.93
C GLN A 163 11.82 4.93 18.44
N ALA A 164 10.72 4.43 17.86
CA ALA A 164 10.36 4.78 16.48
C ALA A 164 9.96 6.27 16.34
N GLN A 165 9.39 6.86 17.39
CA GLN A 165 9.13 8.31 17.43
C GLN A 165 10.42 9.13 17.47
N LYS A 166 11.45 8.65 18.18
CA LYS A 166 12.78 9.27 18.21
C LYS A 166 13.39 9.30 16.81
N ILE A 167 13.35 8.17 16.08
CA ILE A 167 13.79 8.09 14.67
C ILE A 167 13.05 9.13 13.81
N LEU A 168 11.72 9.22 13.92
CA LEU A 168 10.95 10.21 13.15
C LEU A 168 11.38 11.66 13.45
N ARG A 169 11.64 11.99 14.72
CA ARG A 169 12.07 13.33 15.12
C ARG A 169 13.45 13.67 14.58
N GLU A 170 14.39 12.73 14.65
CA GLU A 170 15.74 12.90 14.12
C GLU A 170 15.72 13.11 12.59
N MET A 171 14.87 12.39 11.88
CA MET A 171 14.74 12.52 10.41
C MET A 171 13.91 13.73 9.97
N THR A 172 13.28 14.49 10.87
CA THR A 172 12.28 15.49 10.51
C THR A 172 12.81 16.58 9.58
N GLU A 173 14.04 17.05 9.80
CA GLU A 173 14.68 18.05 8.93
C GLU A 173 15.04 17.46 7.56
N GLN A 174 15.60 16.24 7.52
CA GLN A 174 15.90 15.54 6.27
C GLN A 174 14.63 15.26 5.46
N ILE A 175 13.53 14.89 6.12
CA ILE A 175 12.22 14.75 5.51
C ILE A 175 11.81 16.06 4.84
N LYS A 176 11.93 17.19 5.55
CA LYS A 176 11.54 18.51 5.04
C LYS A 176 12.37 18.92 3.83
N GLU A 177 13.68 18.66 3.88
CA GLU A 177 14.60 18.91 2.77
C GLU A 177 14.20 18.09 1.54
N GLU A 178 13.97 16.78 1.72
CA GLU A 178 13.64 15.87 0.63
C GLU A 178 12.29 16.21 -0.03
N ILE A 179 11.24 16.51 0.74
CA ILE A 179 9.94 16.90 0.17
C ILE A 179 10.00 18.29 -0.50
N SER A 180 10.89 19.17 -0.06
CA SER A 180 11.14 20.47 -0.68
C SER A 180 11.89 20.32 -2.00
N SER A 181 12.87 19.42 -2.07
CA SER A 181 13.61 19.13 -3.31
C SER A 181 12.70 18.62 -4.43
N TYR A 182 11.64 17.88 -4.07
CA TYR A 182 10.63 17.39 -5.02
C TYR A 182 9.67 18.49 -5.51
N ASN A 183 9.57 19.60 -4.78
CA ASN A 183 8.56 20.63 -4.95
C ASN A 183 9.19 22.03 -4.83
N PRO A 184 10.12 22.41 -5.73
CA PRO A 184 10.90 23.65 -5.61
C PRO A 184 10.06 24.93 -5.64
N CYS A 185 8.84 24.88 -6.21
CA CYS A 185 7.92 26.03 -6.27
C CYS A 185 7.05 26.18 -5.01
N TYR A 186 7.35 25.46 -3.92
CA TYR A 186 6.53 25.44 -2.71
C TYR A 186 7.39 25.67 -1.46
N ILE A 187 6.88 26.43 -0.50
CA ILE A 187 7.54 26.66 0.80
C ILE A 187 6.86 25.82 1.87
N PHE A 188 7.62 24.93 2.51
CA PHE A 188 7.13 24.06 3.57
C PHE A 188 7.12 24.76 4.94
N SER A 189 5.98 24.70 5.63
CA SER A 189 5.83 25.12 7.01
C SER A 189 6.54 24.17 7.99
N ALA A 190 6.64 24.57 9.25
CA ALA A 190 7.02 23.66 10.32
C ALA A 190 6.06 22.45 10.38
N PRO A 191 6.56 21.25 10.71
CA PRO A 191 5.73 20.07 10.83
C PRO A 191 4.81 20.17 12.05
N THR A 192 3.61 19.62 11.93
CA THR A 192 2.62 19.63 13.00
C THR A 192 2.11 18.22 13.30
N ARG A 193 2.01 17.87 14.58
CA ARG A 193 1.39 16.62 15.03
C ARG A 193 -0.06 16.88 15.43
N GLU A 194 -0.95 16.05 14.92
CA GLU A 194 -2.35 16.02 15.34
C GLU A 194 -2.77 14.58 15.63
N GLY A 195 -2.87 14.25 16.92
CA GLY A 195 -3.15 12.89 17.37
C GLY A 195 -2.09 11.89 16.91
N ASP A 196 -2.51 10.95 16.06
CA ASP A 196 -1.70 9.87 15.50
C ASP A 196 -1.10 10.20 14.12
N LYS A 197 -1.25 11.45 13.65
CA LYS A 197 -0.74 11.91 12.35
C LYS A 197 0.31 12.98 12.50
N PHE A 198 1.29 12.93 11.61
CA PHE A 198 2.35 13.92 11.47
C PHE A 198 2.26 14.55 10.08
N TRP A 199 2.22 15.88 10.03
CA TRP A 199 1.89 16.63 8.84
C TRP A 199 3.01 17.58 8.42
N PHE A 200 3.25 17.65 7.12
CA PHE A 200 3.97 18.75 6.49
C PHE A 200 3.05 19.42 5.47
N LYS A 201 3.06 20.74 5.42
CA LYS A 201 2.29 21.53 4.47
C LYS A 201 3.21 22.47 3.72
N ALA A 202 2.95 22.65 2.45
CA ALA A 202 3.59 23.68 1.65
C ALA A 202 2.56 24.48 0.87
N THR A 203 2.86 25.75 0.69
CA THR A 203 2.09 26.68 -0.15
C THR A 203 2.95 27.07 -1.33
N ARG A 204 2.33 27.21 -2.51
CA ARG A 204 3.03 27.65 -3.71
C ARG A 204 3.53 29.09 -3.57
N VAL A 205 4.74 29.34 -4.07
CA VAL A 205 5.36 30.68 -4.20
C VAL A 205 4.90 31.36 -5.49
#